data_AF-A0A1G4T5D0-F1
#
_entry.id   AF-A0A1G4T5D0-F1
#
_cell.length_a   1.000
_cell.length_b   1.000
_cell.length_c   1.000
_cell.angle_alpha   90.00
_cell.angle_beta   90.00
_cell.angle_gamma   90.00
#
_symmetry.space_group_name_H-M   'P 1'
#
loop_
_entity.id
_entity.type
_entity.pdbx_description
1 polymer ?
#
loop_
_entity_poly.entity_id
_entity_poly.type
_entity_poly.pdbx_seq_one_letter_code
_entity_poly.pdbx_strand_id
1 'polypeptide(L)'
;MRHGDSDLQKVYGFMTQMSDDPFDKRTTPFKDGVTDQAHEGLIRAKTYVAGEVLSCYDASAPILSQPEHGAEQWDQLLMGERFKVIERKHDYFWGQALRDGYVGYVPVSAFKRDWYLPTHYVSTLRTYVFAGPNLKSSTLTALSHNALVSVTRYENGFAYINEMGWVFANHLSTFETFAPDFVSVAESYINAPYQWGGRESLGLDCSGLLQQALYASGYGCPRDSDMQMKLGLALDIGPDLRGLVRGDLVFWKGHVAIMTDDVHIIHANAHHMKVAIEPLADAVNRIDSCGSGMPLAFRRL
;
A
#
# COMPACT_ATOMS: atom_id res chain seq x y z
N MET A 1 -0.76 -55.60 28.48
CA MET A 1 -0.71 -54.87 27.19
C MET A 1 -2.06 -54.21 26.96
N ARG A 2 -2.08 -52.98 26.44
CA ARG A 2 -3.22 -52.06 26.19
C ARG A 2 -3.49 -51.02 27.29
N HIS A 3 -2.58 -50.07 27.45
CA HIS A 3 -2.80 -48.76 28.09
C HIS A 3 -1.99 -47.68 27.34
N GLY A 4 -2.25 -47.53 26.03
CA GLY A 4 -1.51 -46.58 25.18
C GLY A 4 -2.33 -45.79 24.15
N ASP A 5 -3.56 -46.20 23.86
CA ASP A 5 -4.35 -45.58 22.77
C ASP A 5 -5.24 -44.39 23.19
N SER A 6 -5.50 -44.19 24.49
CA SER A 6 -6.42 -43.13 24.94
C SER A 6 -5.80 -41.74 24.99
N ASP A 7 -4.47 -41.64 25.07
CA ASP A 7 -3.77 -40.35 25.16
C ASP A 7 -3.39 -39.80 23.79
N LEU A 8 -3.14 -40.66 22.80
CA LEU A 8 -2.94 -40.24 21.41
C LEU A 8 -4.22 -39.62 20.83
N GLN A 9 -5.40 -40.20 21.08
CA GLN A 9 -6.66 -39.59 20.62
C GLN A 9 -7.00 -38.26 21.31
N LYS A 10 -6.50 -38.00 22.52
CA LYS A 10 -6.63 -36.69 23.16
C LYS A 10 -5.69 -35.65 22.53
N VAL A 11 -4.48 -36.03 22.15
CA VAL A 11 -3.56 -35.13 21.43
C VAL A 11 -4.08 -34.81 20.02
N TYR A 12 -4.70 -35.77 19.33
CA TYR A 12 -5.33 -35.53 18.02
C TYR A 12 -6.69 -34.81 18.11
N GLY A 13 -7.42 -34.96 19.22
CA GLY A 13 -8.72 -34.31 19.44
C GLY A 13 -8.67 -32.83 19.77
N PHE A 14 -7.51 -32.29 20.17
CA PHE A 14 -7.30 -30.85 20.37
C PHE A 14 -6.96 -30.09 19.06
N MET A 15 -6.77 -30.78 17.93
CA MET A 15 -6.27 -30.18 16.68
C MET A 15 -7.32 -30.02 15.58
N THR A 16 -8.60 -30.23 15.86
CA THR A 16 -9.70 -30.07 14.87
C THR A 16 -10.53 -28.80 15.05
N GLN A 17 -10.08 -27.83 15.84
CA GLN A 17 -10.66 -26.47 15.91
C GLN A 17 -9.60 -25.37 16.06
N MET A 18 -8.63 -25.30 15.14
CA MET A 18 -7.82 -24.08 14.97
C MET A 18 -8.23 -23.42 13.66
N SER A 19 -9.34 -22.67 13.69
CA SER A 19 -9.82 -21.88 12.56
C SER A 19 -9.25 -20.46 12.51
N ASP A 20 -8.32 -20.10 13.40
CA ASP A 20 -7.65 -18.80 13.36
C ASP A 20 -6.15 -19.02 13.17
N ASP A 21 -5.66 -18.55 12.03
CA ASP A 21 -4.23 -18.44 11.73
C ASP A 21 -3.56 -17.52 12.76
N PRO A 22 -2.49 -17.92 13.48
CA PRO A 22 -1.85 -17.07 14.49
C PRO A 22 -1.12 -15.85 13.90
N PHE A 23 -1.03 -15.73 12.58
CA PHE A 23 -0.33 -14.64 11.91
C PHE A 23 -1.29 -13.58 11.37
N ASP A 24 -0.79 -12.35 11.23
CA ASP A 24 -1.53 -11.33 10.49
C ASP A 24 -1.57 -11.71 9.01
N LYS A 25 -2.74 -12.15 8.55
CA LYS A 25 -3.01 -12.58 7.16
C LYS A 25 -2.69 -11.52 6.12
N ARG A 26 -2.58 -10.25 6.52
CA ARG A 26 -2.27 -9.13 5.62
C ARG A 26 -0.78 -9.03 5.31
N THR A 27 0.09 -9.57 6.16
CA THR A 27 1.55 -9.47 5.97
C THR A 27 2.25 -10.82 5.95
N THR A 28 1.55 -11.88 6.35
CA THR A 28 2.09 -13.25 6.37
C THR A 28 1.31 -14.10 5.36
N PRO A 29 1.91 -14.48 4.22
CA PRO A 29 1.24 -15.32 3.24
C PRO A 29 1.12 -16.75 3.77
N PHE A 30 0.09 -17.03 4.56
CA PHE A 30 -0.27 -18.34 5.03
C PHE A 30 -1.77 -18.56 4.80
N LYS A 31 -2.13 -19.65 4.10
CA LYS A 31 -3.53 -19.97 3.79
C LYS A 31 -3.68 -21.46 3.53
N ASP A 32 -4.62 -22.11 4.20
CA ASP A 32 -4.95 -23.54 4.04
C ASP A 32 -3.75 -24.51 4.18
N GLY A 33 -2.71 -24.10 4.91
CA GLY A 33 -1.46 -24.84 5.07
C GLY A 33 -0.48 -24.68 3.91
N VAL A 34 -0.71 -23.73 3.00
CA VAL A 34 0.22 -23.30 1.95
C VAL A 34 0.87 -21.99 2.39
N THR A 35 2.18 -21.87 2.20
CA THR A 35 2.92 -20.64 2.50
C THR A 35 4.12 -20.46 1.57
N ASP A 36 4.76 -19.30 1.67
CA ASP A 36 5.99 -18.99 0.96
C ASP A 36 7.16 -19.90 1.38
N GLN A 37 8.02 -20.27 0.43
CA GLN A 37 9.21 -21.06 0.72
C GLN A 37 10.16 -20.39 1.74
N ALA A 38 10.18 -19.07 1.82
CA ALA A 38 10.97 -18.35 2.82
C ALA A 38 10.57 -18.67 4.28
N HIS A 39 9.41 -19.29 4.50
CA HIS A 39 8.95 -19.72 5.82
C HIS A 39 9.33 -21.18 6.16
N GLU A 40 10.08 -21.88 5.31
CA GLU A 40 10.59 -23.22 5.63
C GLU A 40 11.41 -23.20 6.93
N GLY A 41 11.00 -24.03 7.91
CA GLY A 41 11.61 -24.08 9.24
C GLY A 41 11.17 -22.95 10.20
N LEU A 42 10.38 -21.97 9.75
CA LEU A 42 9.87 -20.86 10.55
C LEU A 42 8.38 -21.02 10.88
N ILE A 43 7.57 -21.40 9.88
CA ILE A 43 6.13 -21.61 10.01
C ILE A 43 5.81 -23.05 9.62
N ARG A 44 5.08 -23.79 10.46
CA ARG A 44 4.64 -25.16 10.14
C ARG A 44 3.53 -25.12 9.09
N ALA A 45 3.84 -25.58 7.87
CA ALA A 45 2.91 -25.65 6.75
C ALA A 45 2.84 -27.07 6.16
N LYS A 46 1.80 -27.34 5.37
CA LYS A 46 1.68 -28.57 4.57
C LYS A 46 2.56 -28.47 3.31
N THR A 47 2.61 -27.28 2.71
CA THR A 47 3.30 -27.02 1.45
C THR A 47 4.01 -25.68 1.52
N TYR A 48 5.24 -25.65 1.03
CA TYR A 48 6.06 -24.46 0.85
C TYR A 48 6.24 -24.21 -0.64
N VAL A 49 5.97 -22.98 -1.10
CA VAL A 49 5.97 -22.63 -2.52
C VAL A 49 6.99 -21.53 -2.79
N ALA A 50 7.93 -21.78 -3.70
CA ALA A 50 8.96 -20.80 -4.08
C ALA A 50 8.36 -19.50 -4.60
N GLY A 51 7.21 -19.59 -5.26
CA GLY A 51 6.48 -18.51 -5.89
C GLY A 51 7.13 -17.99 -7.17
N GLU A 52 6.35 -17.31 -8.00
CA GLU A 52 6.84 -16.57 -9.17
C GLU A 52 6.66 -15.07 -8.94
N VAL A 53 7.69 -14.28 -9.23
CA VAL A 53 7.58 -12.82 -9.16
C VAL A 53 7.15 -12.28 -10.52
N LEU A 54 6.05 -11.52 -10.52
CA LEU A 54 5.48 -10.83 -11.67
C LEU A 54 5.39 -9.33 -11.39
N SER A 55 5.32 -8.53 -12.45
CA SER A 55 5.17 -7.08 -12.36
C SER A 55 3.75 -6.66 -12.76
N CYS A 56 3.16 -5.75 -11.99
CA CYS A 56 1.95 -5.05 -12.38
C CYS A 56 2.23 -4.25 -13.65
N TYR A 57 1.43 -4.50 -14.70
CA TYR A 57 1.55 -3.84 -16.00
C TYR A 57 0.43 -2.82 -16.23
N ASP A 58 -0.72 -3.01 -15.58
CA ASP A 58 -1.78 -2.00 -15.56
C ASP A 58 -1.32 -0.77 -14.74
N ALA A 59 -1.93 0.39 -15.00
CA ALA A 59 -1.65 1.63 -14.26
C ALA A 59 -1.77 1.43 -12.75
N SER A 60 -2.75 0.64 -12.33
CA SER A 60 -2.94 0.12 -10.99
C SER A 60 -3.71 -1.19 -11.02
N ALA A 61 -3.51 -2.05 -10.02
CA ALA A 61 -4.28 -3.27 -9.83
C ALA A 61 -4.71 -3.40 -8.36
N PRO A 62 -5.96 -3.81 -8.06
CA PRO A 62 -6.39 -3.99 -6.68
C PRO A 62 -5.76 -5.24 -6.06
N ILE A 63 -5.45 -5.17 -4.76
CA ILE A 63 -5.29 -6.31 -3.88
C ILE A 63 -6.60 -6.51 -3.12
N LEU A 64 -7.25 -7.63 -3.38
CA LEU A 64 -8.59 -7.96 -2.92
C LEU A 64 -8.55 -8.95 -1.75
N SER A 65 -9.58 -8.86 -0.91
CA SER A 65 -9.87 -9.79 0.17
C SER A 65 -10.17 -11.22 -0.29
N GLN A 66 -10.76 -11.37 -1.47
CA GLN A 66 -11.24 -12.63 -2.04
C GLN A 66 -11.02 -12.67 -3.56
N PRO A 67 -10.90 -13.86 -4.18
CA PRO A 67 -10.68 -14.03 -5.62
C PRO A 67 -12.00 -13.95 -6.42
N GLU A 68 -12.74 -12.86 -6.27
CA GLU A 68 -14.02 -12.66 -6.94
C GLU A 68 -14.25 -11.20 -7.33
N HIS A 69 -15.06 -11.02 -8.37
CA HIS A 69 -15.44 -9.70 -8.82
C HIS A 69 -16.32 -9.02 -7.76
N GLY A 70 -15.94 -7.82 -7.32
CA GLY A 70 -16.66 -7.06 -6.29
C GLY A 70 -16.24 -7.36 -4.86
N ALA A 71 -15.21 -8.20 -4.66
CA ALA A 71 -14.58 -8.36 -3.36
C ALA A 71 -14.06 -7.02 -2.81
N GLU A 72 -14.01 -6.89 -1.49
CA GLU A 72 -13.43 -5.72 -0.84
C GLU A 72 -11.96 -5.55 -1.27
N GLN A 73 -11.61 -4.34 -1.71
CA GLN A 73 -10.23 -3.93 -1.94
C GLN A 73 -9.58 -3.58 -0.60
N TRP A 74 -8.44 -4.21 -0.32
CA TRP A 74 -7.61 -3.88 0.85
C TRP A 74 -6.45 -2.98 0.47
N ASP A 75 -5.90 -3.14 -0.74
CA ASP A 75 -4.76 -2.36 -1.21
C ASP A 75 -4.75 -2.23 -2.75
N GLN A 76 -3.75 -1.55 -3.31
CA GLN A 76 -3.46 -1.46 -4.74
C GLN A 76 -1.97 -1.63 -5.01
N LEU A 77 -1.63 -2.33 -6.08
CA LEU A 77 -0.33 -2.24 -6.72
C LEU A 77 -0.37 -1.13 -7.76
N LEU A 78 0.69 -0.34 -7.85
CA LEU A 78 0.90 0.60 -8.95
C LEU A 78 1.71 -0.04 -10.07
N MET A 79 1.64 0.52 -11.28
CA MET A 79 2.47 0.09 -12.41
C MET A 79 3.93 -0.15 -12.00
N GLY A 80 4.48 -1.29 -12.42
CA GLY A 80 5.85 -1.74 -12.17
C GLY A 80 6.12 -2.24 -10.76
N GLU A 81 5.17 -2.16 -9.83
CA GLU A 81 5.29 -2.85 -8.54
C GLU A 81 5.21 -4.37 -8.74
N ARG A 82 5.99 -5.09 -7.95
CA ARG A 82 6.15 -6.54 -8.09
C ARG A 82 5.34 -7.30 -7.06
N PHE A 83 4.83 -8.44 -7.49
CA PHE A 83 4.01 -9.34 -6.68
C PHE A 83 4.54 -10.75 -6.79
N LYS A 84 4.76 -11.40 -5.65
CA LYS A 84 5.15 -12.80 -5.56
C LYS A 84 3.91 -13.66 -5.50
N VAL A 85 3.62 -14.33 -6.60
CA VAL A 85 2.51 -15.27 -6.76
C VAL A 85 2.86 -16.58 -6.04
N ILE A 86 1.99 -16.99 -5.12
CA ILE A 86 2.11 -18.25 -4.38
C ILE A 86 1.10 -19.27 -4.91
N GLU A 87 -0.11 -18.82 -5.23
CA GLU A 87 -1.17 -19.66 -5.76
C GLU A 87 -1.89 -18.94 -6.90
N ARG A 88 -2.35 -19.70 -7.89
CA ARG A 88 -3.28 -19.20 -8.91
C ARG A 88 -4.62 -19.89 -8.75
N LYS A 89 -5.69 -19.09 -8.71
CA LYS A 89 -7.08 -19.56 -8.69
C LYS A 89 -7.88 -18.84 -9.79
N HIS A 90 -8.14 -19.55 -10.90
CA HIS A 90 -8.79 -19.00 -12.10
C HIS A 90 -8.11 -17.71 -12.61
N ASP A 91 -8.83 -16.59 -12.49
CA ASP A 91 -8.45 -15.27 -12.96
C ASP A 91 -7.77 -14.42 -11.89
N TYR A 92 -7.43 -15.02 -10.73
CA TYR A 92 -6.75 -14.35 -9.64
C TYR A 92 -5.45 -15.08 -9.25
N PHE A 93 -4.43 -14.30 -8.94
CA PHE A 93 -3.28 -14.75 -8.17
C PHE A 93 -3.52 -14.46 -6.69
N TRP A 94 -3.05 -15.34 -5.82
CA TRP A 94 -2.89 -15.09 -4.40
C TRP A 94 -1.41 -15.08 -4.07
N GLY A 95 -0.98 -14.14 -3.24
CA GLY A 95 0.42 -13.93 -2.97
C GLY A 95 0.69 -12.66 -2.19
N GLN A 96 1.88 -12.10 -2.39
CA GLN A 96 2.38 -10.99 -1.59
C GLN A 96 3.01 -9.88 -2.46
N ALA A 97 2.61 -8.63 -2.22
CA ALA A 97 3.24 -7.45 -2.77
C ALA A 97 4.66 -7.30 -2.20
N LEU A 98 5.64 -7.09 -3.07
CA LEU A 98 7.05 -6.99 -2.63
C LEU A 98 7.40 -5.61 -2.05
N ARG A 99 6.55 -4.59 -2.24
CA ARG A 99 6.85 -3.21 -1.84
C ARG A 99 6.60 -2.96 -0.34
N ASP A 100 5.49 -3.47 0.18
CA ASP A 100 5.06 -3.34 1.59
C ASP A 100 4.83 -4.68 2.28
N GLY A 101 4.91 -5.80 1.55
CA GLY A 101 4.62 -7.12 2.09
C GLY A 101 3.12 -7.43 2.17
N TYR A 102 2.24 -6.65 1.55
CA TYR A 102 0.79 -6.87 1.68
C TYR A 102 0.32 -8.12 0.94
N VAL A 103 -0.55 -8.90 1.57
CA VAL A 103 -1.02 -10.20 1.09
C VAL A 103 -2.48 -10.11 0.66
N GLY A 104 -2.81 -10.71 -0.48
CA GLY A 104 -4.19 -10.80 -0.95
C GLY A 104 -4.31 -11.38 -2.35
N TYR A 105 -5.43 -11.12 -2.99
CA TYR A 105 -5.75 -11.58 -4.34
C TYR A 105 -5.63 -10.47 -5.37
N VAL A 106 -5.00 -10.75 -6.51
CA VAL A 106 -4.82 -9.76 -7.59
C VAL A 106 -5.29 -10.35 -8.93
N PRO A 107 -5.91 -9.56 -9.84
CA PRO A 107 -6.34 -10.07 -11.14
C PRO A 107 -5.17 -10.49 -12.01
N VAL A 108 -5.21 -11.69 -12.60
CA VAL A 108 -4.15 -12.22 -13.47
C VAL A 108 -3.88 -11.31 -14.67
N SER A 109 -4.93 -10.67 -15.22
CA SER A 109 -4.84 -9.79 -16.40
C SER A 109 -3.96 -8.57 -16.19
N ALA A 110 -3.76 -8.14 -14.94
CA ALA A 110 -2.98 -6.95 -14.62
C ALA A 110 -1.47 -7.19 -14.61
N PHE A 111 -1.00 -8.44 -14.77
CA PHE A 111 0.40 -8.80 -14.59
C PHE A 111 1.04 -9.33 -15.87
N LYS A 112 2.33 -9.04 -15.99
CA LYS A 112 3.22 -9.67 -16.97
C LYS A 112 4.44 -10.24 -16.26
N ARG A 113 5.08 -11.21 -16.90
CA ARG A 113 6.35 -11.76 -16.41
C ARG A 113 7.43 -10.69 -16.43
N ASP A 114 8.21 -10.62 -15.36
CA ASP A 114 9.29 -9.65 -15.17
C ASP A 114 10.28 -9.70 -16.33
N TRP A 115 10.31 -8.66 -17.17
CA TRP A 115 11.31 -8.54 -18.25
C TRP A 115 12.30 -7.40 -18.02
N TYR A 116 11.97 -6.40 -17.19
CA TYR A 116 12.85 -5.24 -16.93
C TYR A 116 12.71 -4.73 -15.51
N LEU A 117 13.83 -4.52 -14.83
CA LEU A 117 13.84 -3.84 -13.54
C LEU A 117 13.52 -2.35 -13.73
N PRO A 118 12.73 -1.76 -12.82
CA PRO A 118 12.53 -0.31 -12.81
C PRO A 118 13.86 0.43 -12.73
N THR A 119 13.97 1.52 -13.47
CA THR A 119 15.11 2.45 -13.42
C THR A 119 14.70 3.81 -12.85
N HIS A 120 13.41 4.11 -12.91
CA HIS A 120 12.83 5.38 -12.49
C HIS A 120 11.50 5.15 -11.78
N TYR A 121 11.01 6.19 -11.12
CA TYR A 121 9.63 6.30 -10.66
C TYR A 121 9.00 7.60 -11.17
N VAL A 122 7.67 7.64 -11.23
CA VAL A 122 6.91 8.87 -11.51
C VAL A 122 6.97 9.76 -10.28
N SER A 123 7.62 10.92 -10.39
CA SER A 123 7.91 11.86 -9.29
C SER A 123 6.94 13.05 -9.21
N THR A 124 6.04 13.17 -10.19
CA THR A 124 4.90 14.09 -10.14
C THR A 124 3.63 13.35 -9.70
N LEU A 125 2.59 14.09 -9.30
CA LEU A 125 1.33 13.50 -8.84
C LEU A 125 0.74 12.52 -9.88
N ARG A 126 0.80 12.86 -11.17
CA ARG A 126 0.36 12.02 -12.28
C ARG A 126 0.99 12.44 -13.59
N THR A 127 1.16 11.48 -14.50
CA THR A 127 1.63 11.75 -15.87
C THR A 127 0.87 10.95 -16.89
N TYR A 128 0.83 11.45 -18.12
CA TYR A 128 0.32 10.71 -19.28
C TYR A 128 1.44 9.92 -19.96
N VAL A 129 1.06 8.78 -20.52
CA VAL A 129 1.84 8.03 -21.48
C VAL A 129 1.30 8.34 -22.87
N PHE A 130 2.15 8.82 -23.75
CA PHE A 130 1.83 9.20 -25.13
C PHE A 130 2.32 8.14 -26.12
N ALA A 131 1.63 8.02 -27.26
CA ALA A 131 2.03 7.13 -28.34
C ALA A 131 3.35 7.55 -29.04
N GLY A 132 3.71 8.84 -28.96
CA GLY A 132 4.95 9.40 -29.51
C GLY A 132 5.55 10.46 -28.60
N PRO A 133 6.82 10.87 -28.82
CA PRO A 133 7.52 11.88 -28.02
C PRO A 133 7.06 13.30 -28.38
N ASN A 134 5.74 13.54 -28.29
CA ASN A 134 5.10 14.78 -28.67
C ASN A 134 3.84 14.98 -27.82
N LEU A 135 3.66 16.19 -27.27
CA LEU A 135 2.49 16.52 -26.43
C LEU A 135 1.14 16.43 -27.15
N LYS A 136 1.14 16.41 -28.49
CA LYS A 136 -0.07 16.27 -29.32
C LYS A 136 -0.34 14.82 -29.75
N SER A 137 0.55 13.88 -29.42
CA SER A 137 0.31 12.47 -29.69
C SER A 137 -0.83 11.95 -28.81
N SER A 138 -1.52 10.90 -29.28
CA SER A 138 -2.59 10.27 -28.50
C SER A 138 -2.09 9.78 -27.15
N THR A 139 -2.89 10.03 -26.11
CA THR A 139 -2.69 9.47 -24.77
C THR A 139 -3.11 8.00 -24.76
N LEU A 140 -2.22 7.13 -24.26
CA LEU A 140 -2.45 5.69 -24.14
C LEU A 140 -2.99 5.33 -22.76
N THR A 141 -2.42 5.92 -21.71
CA THR A 141 -2.83 5.73 -20.31
C THR A 141 -2.29 6.86 -19.43
N ALA A 142 -2.64 6.85 -18.14
CA ALA A 142 -2.04 7.71 -17.12
C ALA A 142 -1.35 6.84 -16.06
N LEU A 143 -0.24 7.33 -15.54
CA LEU A 143 0.49 6.72 -14.44
C LEU A 143 0.44 7.63 -13.23
N SER A 144 0.23 7.04 -12.06
CA SER A 144 0.22 7.74 -10.78
C SER A 144 1.62 7.94 -10.23
N HIS A 145 1.76 8.94 -9.36
CA HIS A 145 2.92 9.13 -8.51
C HIS A 145 3.40 7.81 -7.88
N ASN A 146 4.71 7.64 -7.72
CA ASN A 146 5.38 6.43 -7.26
C ASN A 146 5.23 5.17 -8.13
N ALA A 147 4.55 5.23 -9.27
CA ALA A 147 4.61 4.15 -10.26
C ALA A 147 6.07 3.94 -10.72
N LEU A 148 6.46 2.68 -10.87
CA LEU A 148 7.81 2.25 -11.20
C LEU A 148 7.90 1.96 -12.70
N VAL A 149 8.92 2.51 -13.36
CA VAL A 149 9.04 2.43 -14.82
C VAL A 149 10.47 2.14 -15.25
N SER A 150 10.61 1.49 -16.42
CA SER A 150 11.91 1.24 -17.04
C SER A 150 12.09 2.13 -18.25
N VAL A 151 12.92 3.16 -18.11
CA VAL A 151 13.29 4.09 -19.18
C VAL A 151 14.43 3.49 -20.01
N THR A 152 14.26 3.42 -21.34
CA THR A 152 15.28 2.86 -22.26
C THR A 152 15.85 3.86 -23.25
N ARG A 153 15.17 5.00 -23.47
CA ARG A 153 15.64 6.07 -24.37
C ARG A 153 14.98 7.40 -24.04
N TYR A 154 15.61 8.49 -24.49
CA TYR A 154 15.08 9.84 -24.43
C TYR A 154 15.00 10.46 -25.83
N GLU A 155 13.95 11.23 -26.09
CA GLU A 155 13.74 11.94 -27.36
C GLU A 155 12.83 13.15 -27.15
N ASN A 156 13.21 14.32 -27.67
CA ASN A 156 12.38 15.55 -27.65
C ASN A 156 11.84 15.95 -26.25
N GLY A 157 12.59 15.69 -25.18
CA GLY A 157 12.15 15.96 -23.80
C GLY A 157 11.23 14.90 -23.20
N PHE A 158 11.00 13.78 -23.89
CA PHE A 158 10.26 12.62 -23.40
C PHE A 158 11.20 11.45 -23.13
N ALA A 159 10.85 10.65 -22.14
CA ALA A 159 11.43 9.34 -21.85
C ALA A 159 10.52 8.25 -22.41
N TYR A 160 11.08 7.27 -23.11
CA TYR A 160 10.31 6.08 -23.50
C TYR A 160 10.34 5.06 -22.37
N ILE A 161 9.14 4.72 -21.89
CA ILE A 161 8.88 3.63 -20.96
C ILE A 161 8.72 2.36 -21.78
N ASN A 162 9.56 1.36 -21.47
CA ASN A 162 9.64 0.16 -22.27
C ASN A 162 8.29 -0.55 -22.42
N GLU A 163 7.97 -0.94 -23.66
CA GLU A 163 6.70 -1.57 -24.06
C GLU A 163 5.41 -0.77 -23.78
N MET A 164 5.50 0.45 -23.24
CA MET A 164 4.33 1.23 -22.82
C MET A 164 4.13 2.51 -23.62
N GLY A 165 5.16 3.35 -23.79
CA GLY A 165 5.04 4.60 -24.53
C GLY A 165 5.92 5.72 -23.99
N TRP A 166 5.58 6.98 -24.26
CA TRP A 166 6.42 8.14 -23.96
C TRP A 166 5.85 8.97 -22.81
N VAL A 167 6.68 9.31 -21.84
CA VAL A 167 6.34 10.15 -20.69
C VAL A 167 7.21 11.42 -20.73
N PHE A 168 6.69 12.57 -20.31
CA PHE A 168 7.52 13.77 -20.22
C PHE A 168 8.66 13.53 -19.21
N ALA A 169 9.91 13.72 -19.63
CA ALA A 169 11.06 13.22 -18.87
C ALA A 169 11.15 13.81 -17.45
N ASN A 170 10.76 15.08 -17.27
CA ASN A 170 10.80 15.77 -15.98
C ASN A 170 9.71 15.29 -14.99
N HIS A 171 8.81 14.41 -15.41
CA HIS A 171 7.86 13.74 -14.52
C HIS A 171 8.42 12.48 -13.87
N LEU A 172 9.67 12.12 -14.22
CA LEU A 172 10.35 10.94 -13.72
C LEU A 172 11.55 11.35 -12.86
N SER A 173 11.89 10.49 -11.91
CA SER A 173 13.11 10.59 -11.10
C SER A 173 13.77 9.22 -10.97
N THR A 174 15.08 9.19 -10.79
CA THR A 174 15.82 7.97 -10.43
C THR A 174 15.70 7.69 -8.94
N PHE A 175 16.05 6.49 -8.49
CA PHE A 175 16.02 6.10 -7.07
C PHE A 175 17.10 6.74 -6.19
N GLU A 176 17.82 7.73 -6.72
CA GLU A 176 18.85 8.48 -5.98
C GLU A 176 18.33 9.83 -5.47
N THR A 177 17.17 10.27 -5.95
CA THR A 177 16.55 11.54 -5.56
C THR A 177 15.19 11.26 -4.94
N PHE A 178 14.94 11.82 -3.77
CA PHE A 178 13.68 11.72 -3.05
C PHE A 178 13.18 13.11 -2.66
N ALA A 179 11.86 13.24 -2.45
CA ALA A 179 11.29 14.46 -1.91
C ALA A 179 11.84 14.71 -0.49
N PRO A 180 12.30 15.93 -0.17
CA PRO A 180 12.88 16.22 1.15
C PRO A 180 11.83 16.34 2.25
N ASP A 181 10.56 16.60 1.89
CA ASP A 181 9.45 16.75 2.82
C ASP A 181 8.24 15.94 2.33
N PHE A 182 7.92 14.86 3.05
CA PHE A 182 6.76 14.02 2.74
C PHE A 182 5.44 14.74 2.97
N VAL A 183 5.41 15.75 3.84
CA VAL A 183 4.18 16.53 4.07
C VAL A 183 3.84 17.37 2.85
N SER A 184 4.85 17.96 2.19
CA SER A 184 4.65 18.64 0.89
C SER A 184 4.18 17.68 -0.21
N VAL A 185 4.63 16.43 -0.17
CA VAL A 185 4.09 15.40 -1.06
C VAL A 185 2.62 15.14 -0.77
N ALA A 186 2.23 14.95 0.50
CA ALA A 186 0.83 14.76 0.89
C ALA A 186 -0.05 15.95 0.46
N GLU A 187 0.43 17.18 0.63
CA GLU A 187 -0.24 18.41 0.20
C GLU A 187 -0.52 18.45 -1.31
N SER A 188 0.31 17.79 -2.14
CA SER A 188 0.04 17.68 -3.57
C SER A 188 -1.22 16.88 -3.90
N TYR A 189 -1.71 16.03 -2.99
CA TYR A 189 -2.93 15.24 -3.17
C TYR A 189 -4.21 15.96 -2.73
N ILE A 190 -4.15 17.20 -2.26
CA ILE A 190 -5.35 17.94 -1.83
C ILE A 190 -6.44 17.88 -2.91
N ASN A 191 -7.67 17.56 -2.49
CA ASN A 191 -8.84 17.26 -3.33
C ASN A 191 -8.84 15.94 -4.10
N ALA A 192 -7.82 15.08 -4.00
CA ALA A 192 -7.93 13.71 -4.49
C ALA A 192 -9.09 13.00 -3.75
N PRO A 193 -10.04 12.37 -4.47
CA PRO A 193 -11.15 11.64 -3.88
C PRO A 193 -10.70 10.58 -2.86
N TYR A 194 -11.53 10.36 -1.84
CA TYR A 194 -11.34 9.25 -0.93
C TYR A 194 -11.74 7.94 -1.62
N GLN A 195 -10.85 6.96 -1.62
CA GLN A 195 -11.12 5.61 -2.14
C GLN A 195 -10.58 4.58 -1.15
N TRP A 196 -11.48 3.77 -0.58
CA TRP A 196 -11.11 2.66 0.30
C TRP A 196 -10.15 1.69 -0.42
N GLY A 197 -9.05 1.33 0.24
CA GLY A 197 -8.03 0.48 -0.33
C GLY A 197 -7.15 1.19 -1.37
N GLY A 198 -7.35 2.48 -1.65
CA GLY A 198 -6.69 3.20 -2.75
C GLY A 198 -5.32 3.77 -2.40
N ARG A 199 -4.43 3.83 -3.40
CA ARG A 199 -3.07 4.41 -3.35
C ARG A 199 -2.75 5.30 -4.55
N GLU A 200 -3.57 5.25 -5.60
CA GLU A 200 -3.28 5.98 -6.81
C GLU A 200 -3.59 7.47 -6.70
N SER A 201 -3.07 8.26 -7.64
CA SER A 201 -3.27 9.70 -7.63
C SER A 201 -4.70 10.13 -7.91
N LEU A 202 -5.53 9.26 -8.49
CA LEU A 202 -6.94 9.50 -8.79
C LEU A 202 -7.84 9.34 -7.55
N GLY A 203 -7.40 8.56 -6.56
CA GLY A 203 -8.13 8.31 -5.34
C GLY A 203 -7.33 7.44 -4.38
N LEU A 204 -7.37 7.79 -3.10
CA LEU A 204 -6.67 7.05 -2.06
C LEU A 204 -7.38 7.14 -0.70
N ASP A 205 -7.03 6.24 0.22
CA ASP A 205 -7.52 6.29 1.59
C ASP A 205 -6.48 6.91 2.54
N CYS A 206 -6.84 6.99 3.82
CA CYS A 206 -6.04 7.69 4.84
C CYS A 206 -4.61 7.17 4.92
N SER A 207 -4.44 5.85 5.02
CA SER A 207 -3.13 5.21 5.14
C SER A 207 -2.41 5.13 3.80
N GLY A 208 -3.13 5.07 2.68
CA GLY A 208 -2.59 5.23 1.33
C GLY A 208 -1.95 6.61 1.12
N LEU A 209 -2.54 7.70 1.63
CA LEU A 209 -1.95 9.05 1.57
C LEU A 209 -0.58 9.07 2.26
N LEU A 210 -0.51 8.61 3.51
CA LEU A 210 0.74 8.55 4.27
C LEU A 210 1.77 7.66 3.55
N GLN A 211 1.33 6.50 3.07
CA GLN A 211 2.21 5.56 2.38
C GLN A 211 2.84 6.17 1.12
N GLN A 212 2.04 6.83 0.28
CA GLN A 212 2.54 7.47 -0.94
C GLN A 212 3.47 8.65 -0.65
N ALA A 213 3.15 9.45 0.36
CA ALA A 213 4.00 10.55 0.82
C ALA A 213 5.38 10.07 1.29
N LEU A 214 5.40 9.00 2.08
CA LEU A 214 6.62 8.42 2.62
C LEU A 214 7.45 7.72 1.54
N TYR A 215 6.83 6.98 0.61
CA TYR A 215 7.53 6.37 -0.51
C TYR A 215 8.25 7.40 -1.39
N ALA A 216 7.60 8.53 -1.68
CA ALA A 216 8.21 9.60 -2.47
C ALA A 216 9.40 10.27 -1.78
N SER A 217 9.47 10.13 -0.45
CA SER A 217 10.52 10.70 0.40
C SER A 217 11.54 9.63 0.86
N GLY A 218 11.49 8.42 0.27
CA GLY A 218 12.48 7.36 0.50
C GLY A 218 12.25 6.51 1.75
N TYR A 219 11.08 6.60 2.40
CA TYR A 219 10.75 5.83 3.59
C TYR A 219 9.83 4.64 3.27
N GLY A 220 10.14 3.48 3.85
CA GLY A 220 9.23 2.34 3.84
C GLY A 220 8.02 2.59 4.75
N CYS A 221 6.83 2.20 4.31
CA CYS A 221 5.60 2.42 5.05
C CYS A 221 4.64 1.22 4.89
N PRO A 222 4.23 0.57 5.99
CA PRO A 222 3.17 -0.44 5.95
C PRO A 222 1.86 0.13 5.40
N ARG A 223 0.97 -0.73 4.92
CA ARG A 223 -0.24 -0.30 4.23
C ARG A 223 -1.34 0.24 5.15
N ASP A 224 -1.56 -0.39 6.30
CA ASP A 224 -2.70 -0.11 7.16
C ASP A 224 -2.34 0.79 8.33
N SER A 225 -3.27 1.66 8.74
CA SER A 225 -3.07 2.65 9.79
C SER A 225 -2.67 2.03 11.14
N ASP A 226 -3.18 0.84 11.47
CA ASP A 226 -2.81 0.11 12.69
C ASP A 226 -1.36 -0.41 12.66
N MET A 227 -0.86 -0.77 11.47
CA MET A 227 0.54 -1.13 11.26
C MET A 227 1.43 0.11 11.24
N GLN A 228 1.00 1.18 10.56
CA GLN A 228 1.70 2.46 10.48
C GLN A 228 1.86 3.13 11.85
N MET A 229 0.95 2.86 12.79
CA MET A 229 1.04 3.32 14.18
C MET A 229 2.29 2.79 14.91
N LYS A 230 3.06 1.87 14.33
CA LYS A 230 4.34 1.39 14.87
C LYS A 230 5.56 2.14 14.30
N LEU A 231 5.35 3.07 13.36
CA LEU A 231 6.42 3.88 12.78
C LEU A 231 6.90 4.95 13.76
N GLY A 232 8.18 5.32 13.64
CA GLY A 232 8.78 6.44 14.35
C GLY A 232 8.77 6.32 15.88
N LEU A 233 9.00 7.46 16.53
CA LEU A 233 8.99 7.63 17.98
C LEU A 233 7.56 7.85 18.49
N ALA A 234 7.20 7.20 19.60
CA ALA A 234 5.98 7.51 20.35
C ALA A 234 6.05 8.92 20.96
N LEU A 235 5.02 9.73 20.75
CA LEU A 235 4.87 11.00 21.44
C LEU A 235 3.84 10.87 22.57
N ASP A 236 4.16 11.45 23.73
CA ASP A 236 3.24 11.61 24.85
C ASP A 236 2.52 12.96 24.70
N ILE A 237 1.38 12.95 24.03
CA ILE A 237 0.57 14.14 23.75
C ILE A 237 -0.63 14.15 24.68
N GLY A 238 -0.73 15.23 25.46
CA GLY A 238 -1.83 15.44 26.40
C GLY A 238 -3.17 15.73 25.72
N PRO A 239 -4.26 15.82 26.50
CA PRO A 239 -5.60 16.09 25.98
C PRO A 239 -5.76 17.48 25.36
N ASP A 240 -4.81 18.40 25.59
CA ASP A 240 -4.77 19.72 24.96
C ASP A 240 -4.12 19.71 23.57
N LEU A 241 -3.64 18.55 23.11
CA LEU A 241 -3.06 18.30 21.78
C LEU A 241 -1.84 19.19 21.45
N ARG A 242 -1.17 19.71 22.48
CA ARG A 242 -0.01 20.59 22.30
C ARG A 242 1.28 19.79 22.07
N GLY A 243 2.26 20.45 21.44
CA GLY A 243 3.60 19.89 21.18
C GLY A 243 3.72 19.12 19.86
N LEU A 244 2.63 19.06 19.10
CA LEU A 244 2.63 18.55 17.73
C LEU A 244 3.27 19.56 16.77
N VAL A 245 3.96 19.04 15.76
CA VAL A 245 4.63 19.82 14.71
C VAL A 245 4.39 19.18 13.34
N ARG A 246 4.72 19.92 12.27
CA ARG A 246 4.69 19.40 10.90
C ARG A 246 5.40 18.04 10.79
N GLY A 247 4.71 17.07 10.19
CA GLY A 247 5.20 15.72 10.00
C GLY A 247 4.84 14.75 11.13
N ASP A 248 4.30 15.22 12.25
CA ASP A 248 3.74 14.30 13.23
C ASP A 248 2.51 13.57 12.67
N LEU A 249 2.35 12.32 13.08
CA LEU A 249 1.27 11.45 12.64
C LEU A 249 0.27 11.29 13.76
N VAL A 250 -1.01 11.39 13.45
CA VAL A 250 -2.12 11.22 14.40
C VAL A 250 -2.94 10.01 13.98
N PHE A 251 -3.13 9.07 14.91
CA PHE A 251 -3.81 7.80 14.64
C PHE A 251 -5.11 7.68 15.45
N TRP A 252 -6.16 7.21 14.81
CA TRP A 252 -7.39 6.71 15.44
C TRP A 252 -7.60 5.25 15.07
N LYS A 253 -8.65 4.62 15.62
CA LYS A 253 -9.05 3.29 15.17
C LYS A 253 -9.43 3.31 13.69
N GLY A 254 -8.56 2.74 12.84
CA GLY A 254 -8.79 2.65 11.40
C GLY A 254 -8.57 3.95 10.61
N HIS A 255 -7.91 4.96 11.19
CA HIS A 255 -7.66 6.23 10.50
C HIS A 255 -6.29 6.82 10.87
N VAL A 256 -5.68 7.54 9.94
CA VAL A 256 -4.41 8.27 10.13
C VAL A 256 -4.47 9.64 9.48
N ALA A 257 -3.78 10.61 10.07
CA ALA A 257 -3.58 11.93 9.53
C ALA A 257 -2.13 12.40 9.74
N ILE A 258 -1.71 13.40 8.96
CA ILE A 258 -0.38 14.01 9.02
C ILE A 258 -0.54 15.46 9.46
N MET A 259 0.19 15.91 10.46
CA MET A 259 0.25 17.32 10.85
C MET A 259 0.93 18.13 9.75
N THR A 260 0.28 19.19 9.25
CA THR A 260 0.89 20.13 8.29
C THR A 260 1.61 21.28 8.98
N ASP A 261 1.19 21.60 10.20
CA ASP A 261 1.77 22.57 11.12
C ASP A 261 1.41 22.15 12.57
N ASP A 262 1.43 23.07 13.53
CA ASP A 262 1.09 22.82 14.94
C ASP A 262 -0.42 22.76 15.24
N VAL A 263 -1.27 23.06 14.26
CA VAL A 263 -2.74 23.18 14.39
C VAL A 263 -3.51 22.27 13.44
N HIS A 264 -3.03 22.13 12.20
CA HIS A 264 -3.76 21.50 11.11
C HIS A 264 -3.22 20.12 10.77
N ILE A 265 -4.15 19.26 10.34
CA ILE A 265 -3.86 17.97 9.73
C ILE A 265 -4.24 17.96 8.25
N ILE A 266 -3.53 17.15 7.48
CA ILE A 266 -3.95 16.64 6.18
C ILE A 266 -4.28 15.15 6.27
N HIS A 267 -5.39 14.75 5.65
CA HIS A 267 -5.79 13.34 5.57
C HIS A 267 -6.76 13.08 4.41
N ALA A 268 -6.77 11.86 3.87
CA ALA A 268 -7.88 11.39 3.05
C ALA A 268 -8.96 10.85 3.98
N ASN A 269 -10.18 11.36 3.90
CA ASN A 269 -11.20 11.05 4.91
C ASN A 269 -12.60 10.87 4.31
N ALA A 270 -13.40 10.04 4.98
CA ALA A 270 -14.77 9.74 4.58
C ALA A 270 -15.80 10.83 4.96
N HIS A 271 -15.39 11.87 5.71
CA HIS A 271 -16.26 13.01 6.01
C HIS A 271 -16.37 13.96 4.81
N HIS A 272 -15.23 14.35 4.26
CA HIS A 272 -15.11 15.20 3.08
C HIS A 272 -15.13 14.40 1.76
N MET A 273 -14.98 13.07 1.84
CA MET A 273 -14.82 12.16 0.70
C MET A 273 -13.65 12.54 -0.22
N LYS A 274 -12.59 13.13 0.34
CA LYS A 274 -11.37 13.57 -0.34
C LYS A 274 -10.22 13.81 0.62
N VAL A 275 -9.04 14.07 0.08
CA VAL A 275 -7.92 14.66 0.82
C VAL A 275 -8.24 16.11 1.16
N ALA A 276 -8.20 16.44 2.45
CA ALA A 276 -8.51 17.77 2.97
C ALA A 276 -7.53 18.16 4.09
N ILE A 277 -7.37 19.47 4.27
CA ILE A 277 -6.71 20.08 5.43
C ILE A 277 -7.78 20.65 6.35
N GLU A 278 -7.67 20.39 7.64
CA GLU A 278 -8.54 20.97 8.66
C GLU A 278 -7.83 21.06 10.03
N PRO A 279 -8.33 21.87 10.98
CA PRO A 279 -7.80 21.89 12.34
C PRO A 279 -7.93 20.52 13.03
N LEU A 280 -6.86 20.07 13.68
CA LEU A 280 -6.85 18.80 14.42
C LEU A 280 -7.97 18.76 15.47
N ALA A 281 -8.17 19.87 16.19
CA ALA A 281 -9.19 19.95 17.24
C ALA A 281 -10.61 19.68 16.69
N ASP A 282 -10.93 20.21 15.51
CA ASP A 282 -12.23 20.01 14.87
C ASP A 282 -12.40 18.56 14.42
N ALA A 283 -11.35 17.97 13.84
CA ALA A 283 -11.34 16.56 13.47
C ALA A 283 -11.52 15.63 14.68
N VAL A 284 -10.80 15.88 15.78
CA VAL A 284 -10.92 15.12 17.04
C VAL A 284 -12.36 15.18 17.56
N ASN A 285 -12.91 16.38 17.72
CA ASN A 285 -14.27 16.57 18.23
C ASN A 285 -15.31 15.85 17.35
N ARG A 286 -15.17 15.95 16.03
CA ARG A 286 -16.10 15.30 15.08
C ARG A 286 -15.97 13.78 15.13
N ILE A 287 -14.76 13.23 15.07
CA ILE A 287 -14.51 11.78 15.06
C ILE A 287 -14.97 11.13 16.37
N ASP A 288 -14.74 11.79 17.51
CA ASP A 288 -15.23 11.35 18.81
C ASP A 288 -16.76 11.32 18.84
N SER A 289 -17.42 12.36 18.31
CA SER A 289 -18.89 12.44 18.22
C SER A 289 -19.52 11.34 17.35
N CYS A 290 -18.75 10.81 16.38
CA CYS A 290 -19.15 9.69 15.53
C CYS A 290 -18.87 8.31 16.15
N GLY A 291 -18.37 8.24 17.39
CA GLY A 291 -18.15 6.98 18.12
C GLY A 291 -16.82 6.28 17.84
N SER A 292 -15.91 6.90 17.10
CA SER A 292 -14.56 6.36 16.86
C SER A 292 -13.56 6.70 17.96
N GLY A 293 -13.91 7.63 18.85
CA GLY A 293 -13.14 8.01 20.03
C GLY A 293 -12.02 9.02 19.77
N MET A 294 -11.26 9.28 20.83
CA MET A 294 -10.05 10.12 20.81
C MET A 294 -8.89 9.48 20.02
N PRO A 295 -7.88 10.26 19.59
CA PRO A 295 -6.66 9.71 19.01
C PRO A 295 -6.03 8.64 19.92
N LEU A 296 -5.60 7.53 19.31
CA LEU A 296 -4.99 6.39 19.98
C LEU A 296 -3.48 6.54 20.14
N ALA A 297 -2.83 7.23 19.21
CA ALA A 297 -1.38 7.42 19.23
C ALA A 297 -0.94 8.62 18.40
N PHE A 298 0.20 9.16 18.79
CA PHE A 298 0.91 10.21 18.07
C PHE A 298 2.34 9.73 17.80
N ARG A 299 2.82 9.90 16.56
CA ARG A 299 4.16 9.45 16.16
C ARG A 299 4.95 10.55 15.46
N ARG A 300 6.27 10.54 15.62
CA ARG A 300 7.22 11.38 14.88
C ARG A 300 8.25 10.51 14.18
N LEU A 301 8.44 10.70 12.88
CA LEU A 301 9.43 9.97 12.08
C LEU A 301 10.85 10.49 12.32
#